data_AF-A0AAW1BQ81-F1
#
_entry.id   AF-A0AAW1BQ81-F1
#
_cell.length_a   1.000
_cell.length_b   1.000
_cell.length_c   1.000
_cell.angle_alpha   90.00
_cell.angle_beta   90.00
_cell.angle_gamma   90.00
#
_symmetry.space_group_name_H-M   'P 1'
#
loop_
_entity.id
_entity.type
_entity.pdbx_description
1 polymer ?
#
loop_
_entity_poly.entity_id
_entity_poly.type
_entity_poly.pdbx_seq_one_letter_code
_entity_poly.pdbx_strand_id
1 'polypeptide(L)'
;MRILGYGPDHPDIVRARICLHKKGGVLEPHIWGKLLPTWVPGHPSTYWCHARHILLATTYCQLSRLSAEEDELIRSLRQELYVEDYSSIDWPAQKKYISEADLQAPHTLVLDVLFALFNLYDRYHLTSLRKKATAEIYELIKADDIFSNSTNSSPLLNMRNSDGGFSSYETRCGSWLLENINCAETYADCMVDHTYIECTSSVMQGLKYFQKRFPDHRREEIRQMKDAGWGEEFKSYKFRKYIQHTISQIHQTAWALLGLMAVRYPDVRVLERGIQVLIDKQRAIGDWPQGDIATGFYKAGTLHYSAYRNIFPIFALARFTHLYPNSPLARQHLKTGPRHSTESQTVKH
;
A
#
# COMPACT_ATOMS: atom_id res chain seq x y z
N MET A 1 -19.69 8.90 -9.16
CA MET A 1 -20.59 8.87 -10.35
C MET A 1 -21.81 9.78 -10.16
N ARG A 2 -22.65 9.59 -9.13
CA ARG A 2 -23.81 10.48 -8.89
C ARG A 2 -23.44 11.97 -8.79
N ILE A 3 -22.42 12.30 -7.99
CA ILE A 3 -21.86 13.67 -7.87
C ILE A 3 -21.35 14.21 -9.22
N LEU A 4 -20.90 13.34 -10.13
CA LEU A 4 -20.44 13.72 -11.47
C LEU A 4 -21.58 13.86 -12.49
N GLY A 5 -22.85 13.83 -12.05
CA GLY A 5 -24.03 14.05 -12.89
C GLY A 5 -24.69 12.81 -13.48
N TYR A 6 -24.18 11.60 -13.23
CA TYR A 6 -24.81 10.38 -13.72
C TYR A 6 -26.12 10.11 -12.97
N GLY A 7 -27.22 9.89 -13.69
CA GLY A 7 -28.55 9.65 -13.10
C GLY A 7 -28.69 8.32 -12.33
N PRO A 8 -29.69 8.20 -11.44
CA PRO A 8 -29.90 7.01 -10.61
C PRO A 8 -30.26 5.74 -11.41
N ASP A 9 -30.81 5.92 -12.61
CA ASP A 9 -31.22 4.85 -13.52
C ASP A 9 -30.15 4.47 -14.55
N HIS A 10 -28.97 5.10 -14.48
CA HIS A 10 -27.86 4.72 -15.35
C HIS A 10 -27.53 3.23 -15.14
N PRO A 11 -27.39 2.41 -16.20
CA PRO A 11 -27.23 0.96 -16.08
C PRO A 11 -26.13 0.53 -15.09
N ASP A 12 -25.00 1.25 -15.09
CA ASP A 12 -23.88 0.95 -14.19
C ASP A 12 -24.19 1.31 -12.73
N ILE A 13 -24.95 2.39 -12.50
CA ILE A 13 -25.36 2.80 -11.15
C ILE A 13 -26.40 1.82 -10.60
N VAL A 14 -27.34 1.37 -11.42
CA VAL A 14 -28.30 0.34 -11.05
C VAL A 14 -27.58 -0.95 -10.63
N ARG A 15 -26.60 -1.41 -11.42
CA ARG A 15 -25.79 -2.59 -11.06
C ARG A 15 -25.01 -2.38 -9.76
N ALA A 16 -24.40 -1.20 -9.59
CA ALA A 16 -23.67 -0.87 -8.36
C ALA A 16 -24.59 -0.85 -7.13
N ARG A 17 -25.78 -0.24 -7.23
CA ARG A 17 -26.78 -0.17 -6.16
C ARG A 17 -27.32 -1.54 -5.78
N ILE A 18 -27.63 -2.39 -6.76
CA ILE A 18 -28.04 -3.79 -6.49
C ILE A 18 -26.94 -4.55 -5.74
N CYS A 19 -25.68 -4.37 -6.14
CA CYS A 19 -24.55 -5.02 -5.46
C CYS A 19 -24.38 -4.50 -4.02
N LEU A 20 -24.49 -3.18 -3.84
CA LEU A 20 -24.43 -2.51 -2.53
C LEU A 20 -25.53 -3.03 -1.58
N HIS A 21 -26.78 -3.08 -2.04
CA HIS A 21 -27.90 -3.56 -1.24
C HIS A 21 -27.78 -5.05 -0.91
N LYS A 22 -27.27 -5.88 -1.83
CA LYS A 22 -26.94 -7.29 -1.55
C LYS A 22 -25.89 -7.46 -0.45
N LYS A 23 -25.09 -6.43 -0.17
CA LYS A 23 -24.06 -6.40 0.88
C LYS A 23 -24.52 -5.70 2.16
N GLY A 24 -25.77 -5.27 2.25
CA GLY A 24 -26.34 -4.62 3.42
C GLY A 24 -26.42 -3.09 3.36
N GLY A 25 -26.08 -2.45 2.23
CA GLY A 25 -26.17 -0.99 2.08
C GLY A 25 -24.94 -0.23 2.56
N VAL A 26 -25.06 1.10 2.66
CA VAL A 26 -24.01 1.99 3.18
C VAL A 26 -24.02 2.02 4.70
N LEU A 27 -22.81 2.08 5.27
CA LEU A 27 -22.54 2.14 6.69
C LEU A 27 -21.89 3.47 7.05
N GLU A 28 -22.04 3.90 8.30
CA GLU A 28 -21.37 5.10 8.80
C GLU A 28 -19.99 4.71 9.36
N PRO A 29 -18.88 5.12 8.71
CA PRO A 29 -17.56 4.81 9.23
C PRO A 29 -17.30 5.61 10.51
N HIS A 30 -16.88 4.92 11.57
CA HIS A 30 -16.47 5.56 12.81
C HIS A 30 -14.99 5.89 12.80
N ILE A 31 -14.69 7.18 12.65
CA ILE A 31 -13.33 7.68 12.84
C ILE A 31 -13.31 8.50 14.14
N TRP A 32 -12.25 8.39 14.93
CA TRP A 32 -12.10 9.20 16.15
C TRP A 32 -10.64 9.56 16.37
N GLY A 33 -10.28 10.82 16.17
CA GLY A 33 -9.05 11.39 16.71
C GLY A 33 -9.37 12.29 17.90
N LYS A 34 -8.48 12.29 18.90
CA LYS A 34 -8.51 13.28 19.97
C LYS A 34 -7.12 13.83 20.17
N LEU A 35 -7.09 15.12 20.48
CA LEU A 35 -5.96 15.77 21.12
C LEU A 35 -5.88 15.32 22.57
N LEU A 36 -4.95 14.41 22.83
CA LEU A 36 -4.45 14.10 24.16
C LEU A 36 -3.19 14.93 24.40
N PRO A 37 -2.75 15.16 25.63
CA PRO A 37 -1.38 15.62 25.85
C PRO A 37 -0.36 14.66 25.22
N THR A 38 0.73 15.18 24.67
CA THR A 38 1.73 14.41 23.92
C THR A 38 2.38 13.26 24.72
N TRP A 39 2.35 13.33 26.05
CA TRP A 39 2.88 12.30 26.95
C TRP A 39 1.91 11.13 27.20
N VAL A 40 0.66 11.22 26.76
CA VAL A 40 -0.34 10.15 26.97
C VAL A 40 -0.05 8.97 26.02
N PRO A 41 0.03 7.73 26.53
CA PRO A 41 0.15 6.55 25.66
C PRO A 41 -1.02 6.47 24.66
N GLY A 42 -0.70 6.28 23.38
CA GLY A 42 -1.71 6.33 22.31
C GLY A 42 -1.95 7.75 21.77
N HIS A 43 -1.09 8.72 22.09
CA HIS A 43 -1.16 10.04 21.47
C HIS A 43 -0.97 9.95 19.94
N PRO A 44 -1.78 10.64 19.12
CA PRO A 44 -1.69 10.56 17.66
C PRO A 44 -0.32 10.88 17.06
N SER A 45 0.53 11.70 17.71
CA SER A 45 1.91 11.97 17.24
C SER A 45 2.80 10.73 17.19
N THR A 46 2.43 9.67 17.91
CA THR A 46 3.16 8.39 17.92
C THR A 46 2.63 7.42 16.89
N TYR A 47 1.50 7.75 16.26
CA TYR A 47 0.94 6.96 15.17
C TYR A 47 1.77 7.20 13.92
N TRP A 48 1.72 6.22 13.04
CA TRP A 48 2.29 6.37 11.72
C TRP A 48 1.68 7.55 10.95
N CYS A 49 2.52 8.25 10.20
CA CYS A 49 2.19 9.53 9.58
C CYS A 49 0.94 9.46 8.68
N HIS A 50 0.76 8.42 7.86
CA HIS A 50 -0.43 8.30 7.01
C HIS A 50 -1.73 8.17 7.82
N ALA A 51 -1.73 7.30 8.85
CA ALA A 51 -2.88 7.16 9.72
C ALA A 51 -3.17 8.46 10.47
N ARG A 52 -2.13 9.14 10.96
CA ARG A 52 -2.22 10.41 11.68
C ARG A 52 -2.80 11.54 10.83
N HIS A 53 -2.34 11.71 9.59
CA HIS A 53 -2.84 12.78 8.71
C HIS A 53 -4.30 12.58 8.31
N ILE A 54 -4.69 11.34 7.99
CA ILE A 54 -6.10 11.02 7.71
C ILE A 54 -6.95 11.30 8.95
N LEU A 55 -6.50 10.80 10.11
CA LEU A 55 -7.20 10.98 11.38
C LEU A 55 -7.36 12.46 11.75
N LEU A 56 -6.36 13.28 11.48
CA LEU A 56 -6.36 14.72 11.75
C LEU A 56 -7.48 15.43 10.97
N ALA A 57 -7.53 15.22 9.66
CA ALA A 57 -8.54 15.83 8.79
C ALA A 57 -9.96 15.33 9.10
N THR A 58 -10.14 14.02 9.27
CA THR A 58 -11.46 13.45 9.58
C THR A 58 -11.97 13.91 10.94
N THR A 59 -11.09 14.02 11.93
CA THR A 59 -11.44 14.54 13.26
C THR A 59 -11.86 16.00 13.18
N TYR A 60 -11.17 16.83 12.39
CA TYR A 60 -11.57 18.22 12.19
C TYR A 60 -13.00 18.32 11.65
N CYS A 61 -13.31 17.56 10.59
CA CYS A 61 -14.64 17.52 9.99
C CYS A 61 -15.70 17.07 11.00
N GLN A 62 -15.42 16.04 11.80
CA GLN A 62 -16.34 15.53 12.81
C GLN A 62 -16.59 16.53 13.94
N LEU A 63 -15.53 17.12 14.50
CA LEU A 63 -15.65 18.11 15.58
C LEU A 63 -16.39 19.37 15.10
N SER A 64 -16.23 19.74 13.84
CA SER A 64 -16.90 20.87 13.20
C SER A 64 -18.31 20.53 12.70
N ARG A 65 -18.73 19.26 12.76
CA ARG A 65 -19.97 18.73 12.16
C ARG A 65 -20.15 19.16 10.70
N LEU A 66 -19.05 19.14 9.95
CA LEU A 66 -19.03 19.57 8.56
C LEU A 66 -19.97 18.68 7.75
N SER A 67 -21.04 19.28 7.24
CA SER A 67 -22.09 18.60 6.50
C SER A 67 -22.40 19.41 5.26
N ALA A 68 -22.64 18.74 4.13
CA ALA A 68 -23.13 19.39 2.93
C ALA A 68 -24.54 19.94 3.17
N GLU A 69 -24.88 21.05 2.52
CA GLU A 69 -26.25 21.54 2.48
C GLU A 69 -27.15 20.52 1.79
N GLU A 70 -28.38 20.39 2.27
CA GLU A 70 -29.31 19.40 1.75
C GLU A 70 -29.91 19.86 0.42
N ASP A 71 -29.32 19.37 -0.67
CA ASP A 71 -29.83 19.54 -2.02
C ASP A 71 -30.60 18.30 -2.51
N GLU A 72 -31.13 18.37 -3.74
CA GLU A 72 -31.86 17.26 -4.36
C GLU A 72 -31.00 16.01 -4.54
N LEU A 73 -29.69 16.17 -4.78
CA LEU A 73 -28.77 15.05 -4.92
C LEU A 73 -28.60 14.31 -3.59
N ILE A 74 -28.41 15.04 -2.49
CA ILE A 74 -28.31 14.46 -1.14
C ILE A 74 -29.60 13.73 -0.78
N ARG A 75 -30.77 14.30 -1.06
CA ARG A 75 -32.07 13.63 -0.83
C ARG A 75 -32.19 12.34 -1.65
N SER A 76 -31.82 12.38 -2.92
CA SER A 76 -31.80 11.20 -3.79
C SER A 76 -30.86 10.12 -3.25
N LEU A 77 -29.64 10.49 -2.85
CA LEU A 77 -28.66 9.54 -2.32
C LEU A 77 -29.14 8.84 -1.04
N ARG A 78 -29.83 9.55 -0.14
CA ARG A 78 -30.42 8.95 1.07
C ARG A 78 -31.45 7.86 0.75
N GLN A 79 -32.09 7.91 -0.40
CA GLN A 79 -33.04 6.87 -0.84
C GLN A 79 -32.36 5.75 -1.65
N GLU A 80 -31.19 6.01 -2.23
CA GLU A 80 -30.47 5.07 -3.08
C GLU A 80 -29.48 4.17 -2.31
N LEU A 81 -28.88 4.70 -1.23
CA LEU A 81 -27.70 4.09 -0.59
C LEU A 81 -28.03 3.03 0.48
N TYR A 82 -29.21 3.14 1.10
CA TYR A 82 -29.60 2.31 2.24
C TYR A 82 -30.64 1.27 1.81
N VAL A 83 -30.66 0.14 2.50
CA VAL A 83 -31.65 -0.93 2.29
C VAL A 83 -32.94 -0.62 3.05
N GLU A 84 -32.80 -0.09 4.26
CA GLU A 84 -33.90 0.37 5.10
C GLU A 84 -34.28 1.81 4.74
N ASP A 85 -35.49 2.23 5.13
CA ASP A 85 -35.89 3.62 4.97
C ASP A 85 -34.99 4.53 5.82
N TYR A 86 -34.40 5.55 5.18
CA TYR A 86 -33.42 6.44 5.80
C TYR A 86 -33.91 7.07 7.10
N SER A 87 -35.21 7.37 7.20
CA SER A 87 -35.78 8.01 8.39
C SER A 87 -35.92 7.07 9.59
N SER A 88 -35.88 5.75 9.34
CA SER A 88 -36.03 4.70 10.35
C SER A 88 -34.71 4.10 10.85
N ILE A 89 -33.57 4.49 10.25
CA ILE A 89 -32.25 3.91 10.59
C ILE A 89 -31.85 4.24 12.03
N ASP A 90 -31.53 3.20 12.80
CA ASP A 90 -30.89 3.32 14.11
C ASP A 90 -29.38 3.59 13.95
N TRP A 91 -29.02 4.88 13.80
CA TRP A 91 -27.63 5.33 13.66
C TRP A 91 -26.72 4.86 14.80
N PRO A 92 -27.12 4.94 16.09
CA PRO A 92 -26.36 4.34 17.20
C PRO A 92 -26.01 2.85 17.02
N ALA A 93 -26.89 2.03 16.45
CA ALA A 93 -26.62 0.62 16.20
C ALA A 93 -25.62 0.40 15.05
N GLN A 94 -25.61 1.30 14.05
CA GLN A 94 -24.69 1.19 12.91
C GLN A 94 -23.23 1.43 13.28
N LYS A 95 -22.96 1.99 14.45
CA LYS A 95 -21.63 2.43 14.87
C LYS A 95 -20.56 1.34 14.96
N LYS A 96 -20.98 0.09 15.10
CA LYS A 96 -20.12 -1.09 15.20
C LYS A 96 -20.32 -2.05 14.03
N TYR A 97 -21.22 -1.70 13.12
CA TYR A 97 -21.57 -2.58 12.03
C TYR A 97 -20.61 -2.35 10.88
N ILE A 98 -19.92 -3.40 10.48
CA ILE A 98 -19.11 -3.46 9.27
C ILE A 98 -19.38 -4.78 8.55
N SER A 99 -19.46 -4.71 7.23
CA SER A 99 -19.56 -5.89 6.37
C SER A 99 -18.36 -6.82 6.60
N GLU A 100 -18.63 -8.10 6.87
CA GLU A 100 -17.59 -9.12 7.07
C GLU A 100 -16.64 -9.21 5.86
N ALA A 101 -17.13 -8.92 4.66
CA ALA A 101 -16.32 -8.95 3.44
C ALA A 101 -15.19 -7.90 3.44
N ASP A 102 -15.41 -6.78 4.13
CA ASP A 102 -14.49 -5.64 4.18
C ASP A 102 -13.65 -5.64 5.47
N LEU A 103 -14.07 -6.39 6.49
CA LEU A 103 -13.37 -6.50 7.77
C LEU A 103 -12.01 -7.22 7.62
N GLN A 104 -10.93 -6.48 7.91
CA GLN A 104 -9.56 -6.99 7.96
C GLN A 104 -8.98 -6.97 9.38
N ALA A 105 -9.34 -5.96 10.18
CA ALA A 105 -8.88 -5.75 11.54
C ALA A 105 -10.10 -5.63 12.48
N PRO A 106 -10.55 -6.74 13.09
CA PRO A 106 -11.65 -6.67 14.06
C PRO A 106 -11.24 -5.86 15.29
N HIS A 107 -12.20 -5.14 15.87
CA HIS A 107 -11.97 -4.40 17.10
C HIS A 107 -11.53 -5.34 18.22
N THR A 108 -10.53 -4.90 18.97
CA THR A 108 -10.13 -5.57 20.20
C THR A 108 -11.03 -5.12 21.35
N LEU A 109 -11.07 -5.90 22.43
CA LEU A 109 -11.76 -5.50 23.66
C LEU A 109 -11.26 -4.14 24.19
N VAL A 110 -9.96 -3.85 24.05
CA VAL A 110 -9.37 -2.58 24.48
C VAL A 110 -9.97 -1.43 23.67
N LEU A 111 -10.05 -1.58 22.35
CA LEU A 111 -10.63 -0.58 21.47
C LEU A 111 -12.13 -0.38 21.74
N ASP A 112 -12.88 -1.46 21.96
CA ASP A 112 -14.30 -1.39 22.32
C ASP A 112 -14.55 -0.59 23.61
N VAL A 113 -13.74 -0.83 24.64
CA VAL A 113 -13.81 -0.09 25.91
C VAL A 113 -13.46 1.38 25.69
N LEU A 114 -12.40 1.68 24.93
CA LEU A 114 -12.02 3.06 24.61
C LEU A 114 -13.14 3.78 23.86
N PHE A 115 -13.78 3.14 22.87
CA PHE A 115 -14.93 3.72 22.18
C PHE A 115 -16.13 3.94 23.08
N ALA A 116 -16.41 3.03 24.02
CA ALA A 116 -17.48 3.25 25.00
C ALA A 116 -17.21 4.50 25.85
N LEU A 117 -15.99 4.65 26.37
CA LEU A 117 -15.57 5.82 27.14
C LEU A 117 -15.60 7.12 26.31
N PHE A 118 -15.18 7.05 25.05
CA PHE A 118 -15.19 8.21 24.16
C PHE A 118 -16.58 8.65 23.75
N ASN A 119 -17.49 7.71 23.48
CA ASN A 119 -18.90 8.00 23.23
C ASN A 119 -19.58 8.62 24.45
N LEU A 120 -19.17 8.24 25.67
CA LEU A 120 -19.63 8.89 26.90
C LEU A 120 -19.10 10.32 26.99
N TYR A 121 -17.80 10.51 26.77
CA TYR A 121 -17.21 11.84 26.74
C TYR A 121 -17.83 12.74 25.68
N ASP A 122 -18.12 12.24 24.48
CA ASP A 122 -18.72 13.03 23.39
C ASP A 122 -20.11 13.56 23.77
N ARG A 123 -20.88 12.80 24.57
CA ARG A 123 -22.17 13.27 25.12
C ARG A 123 -22.02 14.38 26.15
N TYR A 124 -20.93 14.37 26.93
CA TYR A 124 -20.71 15.28 28.07
C TYR A 124 -19.46 16.15 27.92
N HIS A 125 -19.04 16.42 26.68
CA HIS A 125 -17.76 17.06 26.41
C HIS A 125 -17.72 18.51 26.91
N LEU A 126 -16.53 18.98 27.26
CA LEU A 126 -16.32 20.38 27.59
C LEU A 126 -16.16 21.19 26.29
N THR A 127 -17.09 22.10 26.02
CA THR A 127 -17.09 22.94 24.82
C THR A 127 -15.81 23.75 24.64
N SER A 128 -15.22 24.25 25.73
CA SER A 128 -13.95 24.99 25.70
C SER A 128 -12.78 24.11 25.25
N LEU A 129 -12.71 22.89 25.75
CA LEU A 129 -11.68 21.92 25.38
C LEU A 129 -11.85 21.49 23.92
N ARG A 130 -13.10 21.28 23.46
CA ARG A 130 -13.39 20.98 22.05
C ARG A 130 -12.94 22.12 21.13
N LYS A 131 -13.28 23.37 21.44
CA LYS A 131 -12.84 24.53 20.64
C LYS A 131 -11.32 24.65 20.56
N LYS A 132 -10.63 24.48 21.69
CA LYS A 132 -9.16 24.48 21.72
C LYS A 132 -8.59 23.36 20.85
N ALA A 133 -9.14 22.15 20.96
CA ALA A 133 -8.71 21.01 20.17
C ALA A 133 -8.94 21.23 18.66
N THR A 134 -10.11 21.74 18.27
CA THR A 134 -10.41 22.04 16.87
C THR A 134 -9.44 23.10 16.29
N ALA A 135 -9.11 24.13 17.07
CA ALA A 135 -8.15 25.16 16.64
C ALA A 135 -6.73 24.61 16.46
N GLU A 136 -6.27 23.77 17.39
CA GLU A 136 -4.95 23.14 17.28
C GLU A 136 -4.86 22.16 16.10
N ILE A 137 -5.92 21.38 15.85
CA ILE A 137 -6.01 20.52 14.66
C ILE A 137 -5.91 21.35 13.37
N TYR A 138 -6.61 22.50 13.31
CA TYR A 138 -6.57 23.38 12.15
C TYR A 138 -5.16 23.93 11.90
N GLU A 139 -4.44 24.35 12.94
CA GLU A 139 -3.06 24.82 12.79
C GLU A 139 -2.12 23.70 12.30
N LEU A 140 -2.33 22.45 12.74
CA LEU A 140 -1.57 21.30 12.25
C LEU A 140 -1.85 21.01 10.77
N ILE A 141 -3.11 21.08 10.33
CA ILE A 141 -3.49 20.93 8.91
C ILE A 141 -2.83 22.02 8.08
N LYS A 142 -2.93 23.28 8.53
CA LYS A 142 -2.31 24.43 7.86
C LYS A 142 -0.78 24.30 7.78
N ALA A 143 -0.14 23.78 8.83
CA ALA A 143 1.29 23.54 8.82
C ALA A 143 1.67 22.49 7.77
N ASP A 144 0.91 21.39 7.66
CA ASP A 144 1.11 20.37 6.62
C ASP A 144 0.94 20.95 5.21
N ASP A 145 -0.11 21.76 4.99
CA ASP A 145 -0.32 22.46 3.71
C ASP A 145 0.88 23.34 3.34
N ILE A 146 1.44 24.08 4.30
CA ILE A 146 2.63 24.93 4.08
C ILE A 146 3.86 24.09 3.77
N PHE A 147 4.13 23.04 4.56
CA PHE A 147 5.35 22.24 4.41
C PHE A 147 5.34 21.37 3.16
N SER A 148 4.16 20.99 2.70
CA SER A 148 4.00 20.12 1.53
C SER A 148 3.59 20.87 0.27
N ASN A 149 3.45 22.20 0.30
CA ASN A 149 2.87 22.98 -0.81
C ASN A 149 1.50 22.42 -1.25
N SER A 150 0.67 22.04 -0.26
CA SER A 150 -0.64 21.40 -0.42
C SER A 150 -0.60 20.06 -1.18
N THR A 151 0.53 19.35 -1.13
CA THR A 151 0.68 18.01 -1.75
C THR A 151 0.80 16.87 -0.73
N ASN A 152 0.84 17.19 0.57
CA ASN A 152 1.01 16.28 1.71
C ASN A 152 2.20 15.31 1.58
N SER A 153 3.35 15.79 1.08
CA SER A 153 4.61 15.03 1.00
C SER A 153 5.61 15.41 2.10
N SER A 154 6.13 14.42 2.84
CA SER A 154 7.19 14.63 3.85
C SER A 154 8.60 14.35 3.31
N PRO A 155 9.62 15.16 3.66
CA PRO A 155 11.01 14.89 3.29
C PRO A 155 11.66 13.82 4.17
N LEU A 156 12.50 12.97 3.56
CA LEU A 156 13.23 11.87 4.21
C LEU A 156 14.58 12.36 4.72
N LEU A 157 14.87 12.30 6.03
CA LEU A 157 16.25 12.31 6.57
C LEU A 157 16.30 11.81 8.04
N ASN A 158 17.21 10.86 8.29
CA ASN A 158 17.59 10.24 9.58
C ASN A 158 16.57 9.29 10.26
N MET A 159 16.34 8.09 9.66
CA MET A 159 15.25 7.16 10.02
C MET A 159 15.70 5.81 10.64
N ARG A 160 16.85 5.74 11.32
CA ARG A 160 17.30 4.48 11.95
C ARG A 160 16.54 4.22 13.25
N ASN A 161 15.94 3.05 13.39
CA ASN A 161 15.24 2.62 14.60
C ASN A 161 16.13 1.87 15.59
N SER A 162 15.66 1.73 16.84
CA SER A 162 16.33 1.00 17.91
C SER A 162 16.49 -0.51 17.66
N ASP A 163 15.65 -1.09 16.79
CA ASP A 163 15.74 -2.48 16.33
C ASP A 163 16.74 -2.67 15.17
N GLY A 164 17.39 -1.59 14.73
CA GLY A 164 18.34 -1.59 13.61
C GLY A 164 17.68 -1.54 12.22
N GLY A 165 16.35 -1.56 12.13
CA GLY A 165 15.59 -1.40 10.90
C GLY A 165 15.37 0.06 10.51
N PHE A 166 14.86 0.24 9.30
CA PHE A 166 14.38 1.53 8.80
C PHE A 166 12.87 1.42 8.55
N SER A 167 12.16 2.43 9.02
CA SER A 167 10.73 2.63 8.78
C SER A 167 10.54 3.43 7.49
N SER A 168 9.29 3.69 7.08
CA SER A 168 8.98 4.28 5.78
C SER A 168 9.30 5.78 5.69
N TYR A 169 8.68 6.61 6.55
CA TYR A 169 8.77 8.07 6.48
C TYR A 169 9.32 8.69 7.78
N GLU A 170 9.08 8.04 8.91
CA GLU A 170 9.51 8.49 10.24
C GLU A 170 10.24 7.32 10.93
N THR A 171 10.82 7.54 12.10
CA THR A 171 11.18 6.43 12.98
C THR A 171 9.91 5.85 13.62
N ARG A 172 9.97 4.60 14.09
CA ARG A 172 8.91 3.99 14.88
C ARG A 172 8.82 4.68 16.24
N CYS A 173 7.97 5.70 16.31
CA CYS A 173 7.72 6.50 17.51
C CYS A 173 6.74 5.84 18.49
N GLY A 174 6.06 4.75 18.08
CA GLY A 174 5.02 4.06 18.86
C GLY A 174 5.32 2.57 19.10
N SER A 175 4.77 2.03 20.18
CA SER A 175 4.85 0.58 20.48
C SER A 175 3.93 -0.24 19.56
N TRP A 176 4.28 -1.50 19.29
CA TRP A 176 3.42 -2.44 18.56
C TRP A 176 2.03 -2.60 19.20
N LEU A 177 1.90 -2.30 20.50
CA LEU A 177 0.64 -2.39 21.23
C LEU A 177 -0.42 -1.42 20.69
N LEU A 178 -0.01 -0.37 19.97
CA LEU A 178 -0.92 0.57 19.31
C LEU A 178 -1.79 -0.10 18.23
N GLU A 179 -1.38 -1.26 17.69
CA GLU A 179 -2.24 -2.01 16.77
C GLU A 179 -3.51 -2.55 17.47
N ASN A 180 -3.53 -2.68 18.80
CA ASN A 180 -4.75 -3.07 19.52
C ASN A 180 -5.83 -1.98 19.47
N ILE A 181 -5.48 -0.73 19.14
CA ILE A 181 -6.41 0.38 19.03
C ILE A 181 -6.64 0.80 17.57
N ASN A 182 -6.31 -0.08 16.60
CA ASN A 182 -6.59 0.14 15.20
C ASN A 182 -8.11 0.15 14.92
N CYS A 183 -8.61 1.30 14.49
CA CYS A 183 -10.02 1.54 14.16
C CYS A 183 -10.28 1.64 12.65
N ALA A 184 -9.30 1.32 11.81
CA ALA A 184 -9.47 1.45 10.36
C ALA A 184 -10.35 0.34 9.76
N GLU A 185 -10.52 -0.78 10.48
CA GLU A 185 -11.33 -1.99 10.22
C GLU A 185 -11.03 -2.70 8.88
N THR A 186 -11.00 -1.96 7.78
CA THR A 186 -10.62 -2.32 6.41
C THR A 186 -9.12 -2.44 6.18
N TYR A 187 -8.31 -1.91 7.09
CA TYR A 187 -6.85 -1.89 7.00
C TYR A 187 -6.21 -2.44 8.28
N ALA A 188 -5.14 -3.23 8.11
CA ALA A 188 -4.38 -3.80 9.22
C ALA A 188 -2.91 -3.35 9.18
N ASP A 189 -2.26 -3.36 10.35
CA ASP A 189 -0.86 -2.94 10.52
C ASP A 189 -0.62 -1.48 10.09
N CYS A 190 -1.54 -0.58 10.45
CA CYS A 190 -1.51 0.83 10.03
C CYS A 190 -1.29 1.83 11.18
N MET A 191 -1.19 1.36 12.43
CA MET A 191 -1.07 2.26 13.58
C MET A 191 0.38 2.69 13.84
N VAL A 192 1.37 1.87 13.50
CA VAL A 192 2.79 2.20 13.65
C VAL A 192 3.57 2.04 12.35
N ASP A 193 4.64 2.83 12.22
CA ASP A 193 5.57 2.70 11.09
C ASP A 193 6.43 1.45 11.29
N HIS A 194 5.93 0.30 10.84
CA HIS A 194 6.65 -0.97 10.96
C HIS A 194 7.99 -0.90 10.22
N THR A 195 8.97 -1.64 10.72
CA THR A 195 10.23 -1.83 10.00
C THR A 195 10.03 -2.88 8.92
N TYR A 196 9.97 -2.44 7.66
CA TYR A 196 9.71 -3.31 6.53
C TYR A 196 11.02 -3.83 5.93
N ILE A 197 11.00 -5.09 5.48
CA ILE A 197 12.10 -5.66 4.68
C ILE A 197 12.03 -5.14 3.24
N GLU A 198 10.94 -4.47 2.85
CA GLU A 198 10.50 -4.27 1.46
C GLU A 198 11.21 -3.17 0.67
N CYS A 199 12.34 -2.66 1.12
CA CYS A 199 13.24 -1.98 0.21
C CYS A 199 14.00 -3.08 -0.56
N THR A 200 13.97 -3.09 -1.89
CA THR A 200 14.64 -4.09 -2.74
C THR A 200 16.08 -4.40 -2.31
N SER A 201 16.78 -3.39 -1.78
CA SER A 201 18.13 -3.52 -1.19
C SER A 201 18.17 -4.33 0.13
N SER A 202 17.20 -4.14 1.03
CA SER A 202 17.09 -4.86 2.31
C SER A 202 16.60 -6.30 2.13
N VAL A 203 15.68 -6.55 1.21
CA VAL A 203 15.26 -7.92 0.82
C VAL A 203 16.47 -8.70 0.29
N MET A 204 17.26 -8.10 -0.60
CA MET A 204 18.45 -8.74 -1.19
C MET A 204 19.55 -9.00 -0.15
N GLN A 205 19.80 -8.06 0.76
CA GLN A 205 20.79 -8.21 1.83
C GLN A 205 20.32 -9.21 2.90
N GLY A 206 19.04 -9.18 3.25
CA GLY A 206 18.39 -10.10 4.19
C GLY A 206 18.39 -11.53 3.66
N LEU A 207 18.01 -11.76 2.40
CA LEU A 207 18.07 -13.07 1.77
C LEU A 207 19.50 -13.62 1.68
N LYS A 208 20.50 -12.76 1.41
CA LYS A 208 21.92 -13.14 1.42
C LYS A 208 22.39 -13.61 2.79
N TYR A 209 22.03 -12.87 3.83
CA TYR A 209 22.41 -13.20 5.20
C TYR A 209 21.67 -14.46 5.69
N PHE A 210 20.39 -14.57 5.35
CA PHE A 210 19.51 -15.68 5.72
C PHE A 210 19.92 -16.99 5.06
N GLN A 211 20.19 -17.01 3.74
CA GLN A 211 20.66 -18.23 3.05
C GLN A 211 22.03 -18.70 3.53
N LYS A 212 22.93 -17.76 3.90
CA LYS A 212 24.22 -18.12 4.51
C LYS A 212 24.05 -18.81 5.87
N ARG A 213 23.01 -18.47 6.63
CA ARG A 213 22.73 -18.99 7.97
C ARG A 213 21.86 -20.24 7.95
N PHE A 214 20.96 -20.37 6.97
CA PHE A 214 19.96 -21.44 6.85
C PHE A 214 19.87 -21.94 5.38
N PRO A 215 20.86 -22.71 4.91
CA PRO A 215 20.96 -23.10 3.50
C PRO A 215 19.81 -24.00 3.00
N ASP A 216 19.14 -24.72 3.91
CA ASP A 216 18.07 -25.66 3.58
C ASP A 216 16.65 -25.12 3.85
N HIS A 217 16.53 -23.89 4.36
CA HIS A 217 15.23 -23.34 4.77
C HIS A 217 14.46 -22.76 3.58
N ARG A 218 13.26 -23.31 3.31
CA ARG A 218 12.27 -22.83 2.32
C ARG A 218 12.71 -22.87 0.85
N ARG A 219 13.59 -23.82 0.49
CA ARG A 219 14.01 -24.09 -0.90
C ARG A 219 12.82 -24.33 -1.85
N GLU A 220 11.77 -24.97 -1.34
CA GLU A 220 10.55 -25.31 -2.07
C GLU A 220 9.60 -24.13 -2.31
N GLU A 221 9.78 -23.01 -1.59
CA GLU A 221 8.93 -21.82 -1.72
C GLU A 221 9.52 -20.79 -2.68
N ILE A 222 10.84 -20.87 -2.97
CA ILE A 222 11.51 -20.16 -4.07
C ILE A 222 11.42 -21.02 -5.33
N ARG A 223 10.25 -21.60 -5.61
CA ARG A 223 10.07 -22.47 -6.77
C ARG A 223 9.94 -21.63 -8.02
N GLN A 224 10.95 -21.78 -8.88
CA GLN A 224 10.84 -21.39 -10.26
C GLN A 224 9.67 -22.14 -10.91
N MET A 225 8.80 -21.44 -11.62
CA MET A 225 7.64 -22.00 -12.31
C MET A 225 8.06 -22.88 -13.49
N LYS A 226 7.10 -23.61 -14.08
CA LYS A 226 7.34 -24.48 -15.25
C LYS A 226 7.91 -23.71 -16.45
N ASP A 227 7.48 -22.47 -16.62
CA ASP A 227 7.98 -21.57 -17.67
C ASP A 227 9.32 -20.91 -17.29
N ALA A 228 9.89 -21.26 -16.15
CA ALA A 228 11.10 -20.69 -15.57
C ALA A 228 10.99 -19.29 -14.94
N GLY A 229 9.79 -18.71 -14.85
CA GLY A 229 9.56 -17.44 -14.16
C GLY A 229 9.22 -17.60 -12.68
N TRP A 230 8.88 -16.49 -12.02
CA TRP A 230 8.29 -16.44 -10.69
C TRP A 230 7.00 -15.64 -10.70
N GLY A 231 6.05 -16.03 -9.86
CA GLY A 231 4.70 -15.46 -9.83
C GLY A 231 4.04 -15.69 -8.48
N GLU A 232 3.60 -14.63 -7.81
CA GLU A 232 2.90 -14.64 -6.53
C GLU A 232 1.58 -13.86 -6.65
N GLU A 233 0.49 -14.41 -6.12
CA GLU A 233 -0.81 -13.74 -6.05
C GLU A 233 -0.81 -12.66 -4.97
N PHE A 234 -1.59 -11.59 -5.17
CA PHE A 234 -1.84 -10.56 -4.15
C PHE A 234 -2.35 -11.14 -2.82
N LYS A 235 -3.12 -12.24 -2.88
CA LYS A 235 -3.61 -12.94 -1.68
C LYS A 235 -2.48 -13.38 -0.74
N SER A 236 -1.26 -13.56 -1.25
CA SER A 236 -0.11 -13.94 -0.44
C SER A 236 0.21 -12.90 0.63
N TYR A 237 0.01 -11.62 0.28
CA TYR A 237 0.14 -10.50 1.19
C TYR A 237 -0.93 -10.54 2.29
N LYS A 238 -2.19 -10.80 1.92
CA LYS A 238 -3.31 -10.93 2.88
C LYS A 238 -3.11 -12.08 3.87
N PHE A 239 -2.69 -13.25 3.38
CA PHE A 239 -2.57 -14.47 4.20
C PHE A 239 -1.16 -14.71 4.78
N ARG A 240 -0.20 -13.82 4.52
CA ARG A 240 1.22 -13.95 4.94
C ARG A 240 1.85 -15.31 4.59
N LYS A 241 1.46 -15.84 3.43
CA LYS A 241 1.94 -17.13 2.91
C LYS A 241 2.10 -17.00 1.41
N TYR A 242 3.16 -17.56 0.86
CA TYR A 242 3.35 -17.58 -0.58
C TYR A 242 2.21 -18.34 -1.26
N ILE A 243 1.45 -17.65 -2.12
CA ILE A 243 0.40 -18.22 -2.97
C ILE A 243 0.89 -18.08 -4.41
N GLN A 244 1.23 -19.23 -4.99
CA GLN A 244 1.74 -19.32 -6.34
C GLN A 244 0.73 -18.78 -7.35
N HIS A 245 1.16 -17.85 -8.19
CA HIS A 245 0.38 -17.33 -9.29
C HIS A 245 0.27 -18.36 -10.43
N THR A 246 -0.81 -18.29 -11.21
CA THR A 246 -1.07 -19.18 -12.37
C THR A 246 -0.11 -18.92 -13.53
N ILE A 247 0.28 -17.66 -13.73
CA ILE A 247 1.27 -17.22 -14.72
C ILE A 247 2.45 -16.51 -14.04
N SER A 248 3.66 -16.62 -14.62
CA SER A 248 4.80 -15.88 -14.10
C SER A 248 4.67 -14.38 -14.32
N GLN A 249 5.06 -13.58 -13.34
CA GLN A 249 5.00 -12.13 -13.37
C GLN A 249 6.39 -11.56 -13.65
N ILE A 250 6.44 -10.55 -14.51
CA ILE A 250 7.70 -9.98 -15.03
C ILE A 250 8.53 -9.35 -13.92
N HIS A 251 7.89 -8.55 -13.08
CA HIS A 251 8.55 -7.85 -11.96
C HIS A 251 9.03 -8.84 -10.88
N GLN A 252 8.22 -9.84 -10.50
CA GLN A 252 8.61 -10.87 -9.53
C GLN A 252 9.72 -11.80 -10.07
N THR A 253 9.67 -12.15 -11.35
CA THR A 253 10.76 -12.89 -12.04
C THR A 253 12.06 -12.08 -11.97
N ALA A 254 12.02 -10.78 -12.27
CA ALA A 254 13.18 -9.91 -12.17
C ALA A 254 13.71 -9.78 -10.73
N TRP A 255 12.83 -9.68 -9.72
CA TRP A 255 13.25 -9.63 -8.30
C TRP A 255 13.94 -10.91 -7.85
N ALA A 256 13.38 -12.07 -8.19
CA ALA A 256 13.99 -13.36 -7.87
C ALA A 256 15.39 -13.47 -8.49
N LEU A 257 15.53 -13.11 -9.77
CA LEU A 257 16.82 -13.08 -10.46
C LEU A 257 17.83 -12.13 -9.81
N LEU A 258 17.41 -10.90 -9.47
CA LEU A 258 18.27 -9.92 -8.79
C LEU A 258 18.74 -10.43 -7.44
N GLY A 259 17.87 -11.07 -6.65
CA GLY A 259 18.19 -11.70 -5.37
C GLY A 259 19.20 -12.84 -5.52
N LEU A 260 18.92 -13.80 -6.40
CA LEU A 260 19.81 -14.94 -6.66
C LEU A 260 21.19 -14.49 -7.17
N MET A 261 21.25 -13.46 -8.03
CA MET A 261 22.52 -12.90 -8.52
C MET A 261 23.31 -12.16 -7.42
N ALA A 262 22.63 -11.51 -6.48
CA ALA A 262 23.28 -10.79 -5.37
C ALA A 262 24.01 -11.72 -4.40
N VAL A 263 23.47 -12.94 -4.24
CA VAL A 263 24.04 -13.99 -3.39
C VAL A 263 24.99 -14.92 -4.12
N ARG A 264 25.19 -14.73 -5.44
CA ARG A 264 26.00 -15.61 -6.30
C ARG A 264 25.50 -17.06 -6.26
N TYR A 265 24.18 -17.25 -6.42
CA TYR A 265 23.58 -18.58 -6.46
C TYR A 265 24.32 -19.49 -7.47
N PRO A 266 24.70 -20.72 -7.08
CA PRO A 266 25.67 -21.51 -7.83
C PRO A 266 25.15 -22.07 -9.16
N ASP A 267 23.85 -22.36 -9.28
CA ASP A 267 23.29 -22.90 -10.52
C ASP A 267 22.89 -21.77 -11.49
N VAL A 268 23.81 -21.41 -12.38
CA VAL A 268 23.63 -20.38 -13.41
C VAL A 268 22.49 -20.72 -14.38
N ARG A 269 22.19 -22.00 -14.59
CA ARG A 269 21.13 -22.43 -15.53
C ARG A 269 19.75 -21.97 -15.04
N VAL A 270 19.55 -21.89 -13.72
CA VAL A 270 18.31 -21.35 -13.13
C VAL A 270 18.15 -19.88 -13.52
N LEU A 271 19.24 -19.11 -13.47
CA LEU A 271 19.26 -17.70 -13.85
C LEU A 271 19.02 -17.53 -15.35
N GLU A 272 19.71 -18.31 -16.18
CA GLU A 272 19.58 -18.27 -17.64
C GLU A 272 18.14 -18.51 -18.09
N ARG A 273 17.47 -19.52 -17.52
CA ARG A 273 16.06 -19.78 -17.87
C ARG A 273 15.14 -18.63 -17.46
N GLY A 274 15.34 -18.03 -16.28
CA GLY A 274 14.53 -16.87 -15.87
C GLY A 274 14.82 -15.62 -16.70
N ILE A 275 16.07 -15.43 -17.13
CA ILE A 275 16.46 -14.36 -18.07
C ILE A 275 15.79 -14.57 -19.43
N GLN A 276 15.74 -15.81 -19.91
CA GLN A 276 15.02 -16.15 -21.14
C GLN A 276 13.54 -15.77 -21.05
N VAL A 277 12.87 -16.01 -19.92
CA VAL A 277 11.47 -15.57 -19.72
C VAL A 277 11.30 -14.06 -19.88
N LEU A 278 12.24 -13.26 -19.35
CA LEU A 278 12.18 -11.81 -19.51
C LEU A 278 12.37 -11.42 -20.98
N ILE A 279 13.29 -12.06 -21.69
CA ILE A 279 13.54 -11.81 -23.12
C ILE A 279 12.31 -12.20 -23.95
N ASP A 280 11.75 -13.39 -23.73
CA ASP A 280 10.61 -13.91 -24.49
C ASP A 280 9.34 -13.08 -24.30
N LYS A 281 9.19 -12.44 -23.13
CA LYS A 281 8.08 -11.54 -22.84
C LYS A 281 8.32 -10.10 -23.32
N GLN A 282 9.51 -9.76 -23.80
CA GLN A 282 9.79 -8.42 -24.32
C GLN A 282 9.05 -8.23 -25.65
N ARG A 283 8.34 -7.11 -25.77
CA ARG A 283 7.68 -6.72 -27.02
C ARG A 283 8.70 -6.19 -28.01
N ALA A 284 8.33 -6.19 -29.30
CA ALA A 284 9.20 -5.66 -30.36
C ALA A 284 9.67 -4.22 -30.13
N ILE A 285 8.85 -3.40 -29.45
CA ILE A 285 9.18 -2.00 -29.11
C ILE A 285 10.09 -1.86 -27.87
N GLY A 286 10.50 -2.96 -27.26
CA GLY A 286 11.34 -2.99 -26.06
C GLY A 286 10.60 -2.91 -24.72
N ASP A 287 9.29 -2.65 -24.73
CA ASP A 287 8.41 -2.66 -23.54
C ASP A 287 8.03 -4.08 -23.12
N TRP A 288 7.56 -4.22 -21.88
CA TRP A 288 7.03 -5.47 -21.34
C TRP A 288 5.53 -5.38 -21.10
N PRO A 289 4.76 -6.48 -21.28
CA PRO A 289 3.34 -6.47 -21.02
C PRO A 289 3.04 -6.20 -19.55
N GLN A 290 1.89 -5.57 -19.31
CA GLN A 290 1.40 -5.35 -17.96
C GLN A 290 1.01 -6.70 -17.34
N GLY A 291 1.64 -7.07 -16.23
CA GLY A 291 1.23 -8.18 -15.39
C GLY A 291 0.25 -7.75 -14.31
N ASP A 292 -0.05 -8.68 -13.40
CA ASP A 292 -0.93 -8.42 -12.25
C ASP A 292 -0.26 -7.50 -11.23
N ILE A 293 -1.07 -6.95 -10.31
CA ILE A 293 -0.57 -6.02 -9.30
C ILE A 293 0.35 -6.77 -8.32
N ALA A 294 1.57 -6.26 -8.22
CA ALA A 294 2.68 -6.86 -7.49
C ALA A 294 2.63 -6.62 -5.97
N THR A 295 1.99 -5.52 -5.56
CA THR A 295 2.25 -4.88 -4.26
C THR A 295 0.95 -4.45 -3.59
N GLY A 296 0.87 -4.74 -2.29
CA GLY A 296 -0.21 -4.32 -1.43
C GLY A 296 0.22 -3.29 -0.39
N PHE A 297 -0.77 -2.67 0.25
CA PHE A 297 -0.58 -1.87 1.46
C PHE A 297 -1.69 -2.21 2.48
N TYR A 298 -1.34 -2.19 3.77
CA TYR A 298 -2.22 -2.51 4.92
C TYR A 298 -3.06 -3.79 4.78
N LYS A 299 -2.50 -4.83 4.16
CA LYS A 299 -3.14 -6.13 3.86
C LYS A 299 -4.36 -6.10 2.92
N ALA A 300 -4.80 -4.94 2.44
CA ALA A 300 -6.05 -4.81 1.70
C ALA A 300 -5.95 -3.95 0.43
N GLY A 301 -5.18 -2.87 0.49
CA GLY A 301 -4.99 -1.97 -0.64
C GLY A 301 -4.00 -2.52 -1.66
N THR A 302 -4.17 -2.14 -2.92
CA THR A 302 -3.24 -2.45 -4.01
C THR A 302 -2.72 -1.17 -4.64
N LEU A 303 -1.42 -1.10 -4.93
CA LEU A 303 -0.83 0.01 -5.70
C LEU A 303 -0.22 -0.49 -6.99
N HIS A 304 -0.45 0.26 -8.06
CA HIS A 304 0.08 -0.08 -9.37
C HIS A 304 1.38 0.68 -9.67
N TYR A 305 2.51 -0.02 -9.64
CA TYR A 305 3.78 0.53 -10.07
C TYR A 305 4.01 0.30 -11.57
N SER A 306 3.45 1.18 -12.41
CA SER A 306 3.53 1.09 -13.88
C SER A 306 4.95 0.89 -14.41
N ALA A 307 5.95 1.53 -13.80
CA ALA A 307 7.33 1.46 -14.29
C ALA A 307 8.04 0.14 -13.96
N TYR A 308 7.53 -0.68 -13.02
CA TYR A 308 8.20 -1.90 -12.57
C TYR A 308 8.39 -2.94 -13.67
N ARG A 309 7.46 -3.00 -14.63
CA ARG A 309 7.59 -3.88 -15.79
C ARG A 309 8.75 -3.51 -16.72
N ASN A 310 9.29 -2.30 -16.61
CA ASN A 310 10.42 -1.85 -17.41
C ASN A 310 11.71 -1.76 -16.60
N ILE A 311 11.67 -1.10 -15.43
CA ILE A 311 12.86 -0.88 -14.58
C ILE A 311 13.50 -2.20 -14.16
N PHE A 312 12.70 -3.15 -13.64
CA PHE A 312 13.27 -4.37 -13.07
C PHE A 312 13.79 -5.35 -14.11
N PRO A 313 13.12 -5.60 -15.25
CA PRO A 313 13.70 -6.43 -16.30
C PRO A 313 14.99 -5.85 -16.86
N ILE A 314 15.04 -4.54 -17.14
CA ILE A 314 16.28 -3.87 -17.59
C ILE A 314 17.40 -4.08 -16.57
N PHE A 315 17.11 -3.89 -15.27
CA PHE A 315 18.12 -4.06 -14.22
C PHE A 315 18.57 -5.53 -14.10
N ALA A 316 17.64 -6.49 -14.15
CA ALA A 316 17.97 -7.91 -14.09
C ALA A 316 18.83 -8.34 -15.29
N LEU A 317 18.45 -7.94 -16.51
CA LEU A 317 19.20 -8.22 -17.73
C LEU A 317 20.60 -7.60 -17.68
N ALA A 318 20.71 -6.32 -17.33
CA ALA A 318 22.01 -5.62 -17.24
C ALA A 318 22.93 -6.22 -16.16
N ARG A 319 22.37 -6.61 -15.00
CA ARG A 319 23.15 -7.27 -13.96
C ARG A 319 23.60 -8.67 -14.40
N PHE A 320 22.74 -9.42 -15.09
CA PHE A 320 23.10 -10.75 -15.58
C PHE A 320 24.22 -10.70 -16.61
N THR A 321 24.13 -9.81 -17.59
CA THR A 321 25.16 -9.66 -18.64
C THR A 321 26.52 -9.25 -18.07
N HIS A 322 26.52 -8.43 -17.02
CA HIS A 322 27.75 -8.05 -16.32
C HIS A 322 28.38 -9.22 -15.55
N LEU A 323 27.57 -10.03 -14.87
CA LEU A 323 28.06 -11.12 -14.02
C LEU A 323 28.45 -12.38 -14.79
N TYR A 324 27.77 -12.65 -15.91
CA TYR A 324 27.94 -13.86 -16.70
C TYR A 324 28.21 -13.54 -18.17
N PRO A 325 29.28 -12.79 -18.50
CA PRO A 325 29.58 -12.37 -19.88
C PRO A 325 29.82 -13.54 -20.84
N ASN A 326 30.17 -14.71 -20.30
CA ASN A 326 30.39 -15.93 -21.07
C ASN A 326 29.10 -16.72 -21.34
N SER A 327 27.96 -16.36 -20.73
CA SER A 327 26.68 -17.01 -21.05
C SER A 327 26.31 -16.78 -22.52
N PRO A 328 25.81 -17.79 -23.25
CA PRO A 328 25.32 -17.61 -24.62
C PRO A 328 24.25 -16.50 -24.71
N LEU A 329 23.37 -16.39 -23.71
CA LEU A 329 22.33 -15.36 -23.64
C LEU A 329 22.92 -13.96 -23.52
N ALA A 330 23.94 -13.79 -22.68
CA ALA A 330 24.63 -12.52 -22.57
C ALA A 330 25.30 -12.14 -23.89
N ARG A 331 25.94 -13.10 -24.56
CA ARG A 331 26.67 -12.87 -25.83
C ARG A 331 25.75 -12.56 -27.01
N GLN A 332 24.56 -13.15 -27.06
CA GLN A 332 23.59 -12.95 -28.15
C GLN A 332 22.95 -11.55 -28.07
N HIS A 333 22.64 -11.07 -26.86
CA HIS A 333 21.92 -9.80 -26.68
C HIS A 333 22.83 -8.57 -26.49
N LEU A 334 24.13 -8.73 -26.23
CA LEU A 334 25.11 -7.62 -26.18
C LEU A 334 25.60 -7.16 -27.56
N LYS A 335 25.35 -7.92 -28.65
CA LYS A 335 25.92 -7.66 -29.97
C LYS A 335 25.02 -6.88 -30.94
N THR A 336 23.81 -6.49 -30.56
CA THR A 336 22.88 -5.78 -31.44
C THR A 336 22.64 -4.34 -30.98
N GLY A 337 23.57 -3.45 -31.33
CA GLY A 337 23.41 -2.00 -31.28
C GLY A 337 24.52 -1.37 -32.14
N PRO A 338 24.22 -0.41 -33.04
CA PRO A 338 25.20 0.07 -34.01
C PRO A 338 26.33 0.78 -33.27
N ARG A 339 27.56 0.26 -33.41
CA ARG A 339 28.75 1.07 -33.18
C ARG A 339 28.70 2.16 -34.23
N HIS A 340 28.44 3.41 -33.83
CA HIS A 340 28.74 4.55 -34.69
C HIS A 340 30.18 4.39 -35.16
N SER A 341 30.33 4.10 -36.45
CA SER A 341 31.60 4.16 -37.15
C SER A 341 32.13 5.57 -37.00
N THR A 342 33.27 5.70 -36.34
CA THR A 342 34.12 6.88 -36.41
C THR A 342 34.56 7.06 -37.86
N GLU A 343 33.79 7.79 -38.65
CA GLU A 343 34.28 8.42 -39.87
C GLU A 343 34.79 9.81 -39.50
N SER A 344 36.11 9.91 -39.49
CA SER A 344 36.86 11.16 -39.42
C SER A 344 36.44 12.06 -40.58
N GLN A 345 35.60 13.06 -40.30
CA GLN A 345 35.47 14.21 -41.21
C GLN A 345 36.66 15.14 -40.97
N THR A 346 37.68 14.98 -41.81
CA THR A 346 38.65 16.03 -42.13
C THR A 346 37.90 17.27 -42.64
N VAL A 347 37.85 18.32 -41.83
CA VAL A 347 37.50 19.66 -42.27
C VAL A 347 38.72 20.22 -43.01
N LYS A 348 38.60 20.41 -44.34
CA LYS A 348 39.51 21.24 -45.13
C LYS A 348 38.81 22.57 -45.43
N HIS A 349 39.47 23.63 -44.94
CA HIS A 349 39.36 25.07 -45.24
C HIS A 349 38.01 25.76 -45.19
#